data_AF-A0A8S3D808-F1
#
_entry.id   AF-A0A8S3D808-F1
#
_cell.length_a   1.000
_cell.length_b   1.000
_cell.length_c   1.000
_cell.angle_alpha   90.00
_cell.angle_beta   90.00
_cell.angle_gamma   90.00
#
_symmetry.space_group_name_H-M   'P 1'
#
loop_
_entity.id
_entity.type
_entity.pdbx_description
1 polymer ?
#
loop_
_entity_poly.entity_id
_entity_poly.type
_entity_poly.pdbx_seq_one_letter_code
_entity_poly.pdbx_strand_id
1 'polypeptide(L)'
;MLKKQEQANETHDKQSAQGRIRESQIFVLTRRLRDVMIEHNVNTVAHRERCKKIIVRELNLSGQGKTNDELEQILESGISEGFGYSSMLDIQQAKLTLNAIEARQRDIIKLENCIKELHNMFLDLAILVTDQGEMIDCIQHNVSKTIDYVEAAHENINIAEQNKNKANKKKIILIIILFTTFLVILITIFISYFAQKNIKGR
;
A
#
# COMPACT_ATOMS: atom_id res chain seq x y z
N MET A 1 8.67 -31.68 -10.53
CA MET A 1 7.44 -31.21 -11.20
C MET A 1 6.62 -30.29 -10.31
N LEU A 2 6.37 -30.62 -9.03
CA LEU A 2 5.67 -29.75 -8.07
C LEU A 2 6.26 -28.33 -7.94
N LYS A 3 7.57 -28.18 -7.74
CA LYS A 3 8.22 -26.85 -7.68
C LYS A 3 8.04 -25.99 -8.95
N LYS A 4 7.97 -26.61 -10.14
CA LYS A 4 7.72 -25.88 -11.41
C LYS A 4 6.26 -25.45 -11.54
N GLN A 5 5.34 -26.26 -11.02
CA GLN A 5 3.91 -25.97 -11.03
C GLN A 5 3.56 -24.89 -10.00
N GLU A 6 4.24 -24.90 -8.84
CA GLU A 6 4.14 -23.89 -7.78
C GLU A 6 4.70 -22.53 -8.24
N GLN A 7 5.88 -22.51 -8.89
CA GLN A 7 6.43 -21.31 -9.51
C GLN A 7 5.56 -20.76 -10.66
N ALA A 8 4.95 -21.62 -11.46
CA ALA A 8 4.02 -21.21 -12.51
C ALA A 8 2.72 -20.62 -11.94
N ASN A 9 2.26 -21.12 -10.79
CA ASN A 9 1.05 -20.62 -10.13
C ASN A 9 1.32 -19.29 -9.40
N GLU A 10 2.49 -19.14 -8.76
CA GLU A 10 2.94 -17.88 -8.15
C GLU A 10 3.16 -16.77 -9.19
N THR A 11 3.72 -17.09 -10.35
CA THR A 11 3.90 -16.12 -11.43
C THR A 11 2.55 -15.70 -12.04
N HIS A 12 1.60 -16.62 -12.16
CA HIS A 12 0.24 -16.30 -12.63
C HIS A 12 -0.54 -15.43 -11.63
N ASP A 13 -0.37 -15.66 -10.31
CA ASP A 13 -0.99 -14.85 -9.27
C ASP A 13 -0.38 -13.44 -9.19
N LYS A 14 0.96 -13.31 -9.25
CA LYS A 14 1.65 -12.02 -9.33
C LYS A 14 1.29 -11.23 -10.58
N GLN A 15 1.10 -11.90 -11.71
CA GLN A 15 0.66 -11.26 -12.95
C GLN A 15 -0.84 -10.96 -12.98
N SER A 16 -1.63 -11.45 -12.03
CA SER A 16 -3.05 -11.10 -11.92
C SER A 16 -3.23 -9.65 -11.49
N ALA A 17 -4.37 -9.03 -11.83
CA ALA A 17 -4.66 -7.66 -11.39
C ALA A 17 -4.66 -7.55 -9.85
N GLN A 18 -5.15 -8.58 -9.15
CA GLN A 18 -5.18 -8.61 -7.69
C GLN A 18 -3.78 -8.75 -7.09
N GLY A 19 -2.91 -9.59 -7.68
CA GLY A 19 -1.52 -9.74 -7.24
C GLY A 19 -0.72 -8.44 -7.39
N ARG A 20 -0.87 -7.75 -8.52
CA ARG A 20 -0.21 -6.46 -8.75
C ARG A 20 -0.69 -5.36 -7.80
N ILE A 21 -2.01 -5.31 -7.51
CA ILE A 21 -2.58 -4.40 -6.51
C ILE A 21 -1.98 -4.70 -5.14
N ARG A 22 -1.91 -5.97 -4.75
CA ARG A 22 -1.38 -6.39 -3.46
C ARG A 22 0.09 -6.03 -3.30
N GLU A 23 0.94 -6.31 -4.28
CA GLU A 23 2.36 -5.93 -4.23
C GLU A 23 2.52 -4.40 -4.14
N SER A 24 1.74 -3.64 -4.92
CA SER A 24 1.76 -2.18 -4.85
C SER A 24 1.36 -1.65 -3.47
N GLN A 25 0.31 -2.23 -2.85
CA GLN A 25 -0.11 -1.87 -1.50
C GLN A 25 0.95 -2.20 -0.46
N ILE A 26 1.55 -3.40 -0.51
CA ILE A 26 2.63 -3.80 0.39
C ILE A 26 3.80 -2.81 0.30
N PHE A 27 4.16 -2.40 -0.92
CA PHE A 27 5.24 -1.44 -1.12
C PHE A 27 4.91 -0.06 -0.50
N VAL A 28 3.72 0.47 -0.78
CA VAL A 28 3.29 1.78 -0.23
C VAL A 28 3.23 1.76 1.30
N LEU A 29 2.68 0.68 1.88
CA LEU A 29 2.59 0.51 3.32
C LEU A 29 3.98 0.37 3.97
N THR A 30 4.87 -0.42 3.37
CA THR A 30 6.26 -0.60 3.83
C THR A 30 7.03 0.72 3.83
N ARG A 31 6.87 1.55 2.79
CA ARG A 31 7.47 2.88 2.73
C ARG A 31 6.94 3.78 3.84
N ARG A 32 5.61 3.85 3.99
CA ARG A 32 4.99 4.67 5.04
C ARG A 32 5.38 4.22 6.45
N LEU A 33 5.47 2.92 6.67
CA LEU A 33 5.93 2.34 7.93
C LEU A 33 7.37 2.77 8.23
N ARG A 34 8.26 2.71 7.23
CA ARG A 34 9.64 3.20 7.38
C ARG A 34 9.69 4.67 7.78
N ASP A 35 8.92 5.53 7.10
CA ASP A 35 8.91 6.96 7.38
C ASP A 35 8.49 7.24 8.83
N VAL A 36 7.41 6.58 9.29
CA VAL A 36 6.93 6.68 10.68
C VAL A 36 7.97 6.13 11.67
N MET A 37 8.66 5.04 11.34
CA MET A 37 9.70 4.46 12.20
C MET A 37 10.94 5.36 12.31
N ILE A 38 11.34 6.03 11.23
CA ILE A 38 12.44 7.01 11.26
C ILE A 38 12.03 8.20 12.14
N GLU A 39 10.82 8.73 11.95
CA GLU A 39 10.30 9.82 12.78
C GLU A 39 10.26 9.42 14.27
N HIS A 40 9.78 8.21 14.56
CA HIS A 40 9.75 7.67 15.91
C HIS A 40 11.16 7.50 16.49
N ASN A 41 12.13 6.98 15.73
CA ASN A 41 13.52 6.87 16.17
C ASN A 41 14.14 8.23 16.49
N VAL A 42 13.91 9.24 15.65
CA VAL A 42 14.36 10.63 15.91
C VAL A 42 13.74 11.16 17.20
N ASN A 43 12.44 10.97 17.42
CA ASN A 43 11.78 11.42 18.64
C ASN A 43 12.29 10.67 19.89
N THR A 44 12.55 9.37 19.75
CA THR A 44 13.12 8.51 20.79
C THR A 44 14.52 8.96 21.18
N VAL A 45 15.43 9.18 20.22
CA VAL A 45 16.76 9.74 20.49
C VAL A 45 16.66 11.13 21.15
N ALA A 46 15.76 11.99 20.67
CA ALA A 46 15.52 13.30 21.28
C ALA A 46 14.94 13.19 22.71
N HIS A 47 14.18 12.15 23.01
CA HIS A 47 13.70 11.87 24.37
C HIS A 47 14.83 11.41 25.29
N ARG A 48 15.74 10.54 24.81
CA ARG A 48 16.96 10.14 25.53
C ARG A 48 17.78 11.35 25.94
N GLU A 49 18.05 12.23 24.99
CA GLU A 49 18.83 13.46 25.20
C GLU A 49 18.17 14.40 26.22
N ARG A 50 16.83 14.50 26.20
CA ARG A 50 16.09 15.28 27.21
C ARG A 50 16.22 14.68 28.61
N CYS A 51 16.05 13.36 28.75
CA CYS A 51 16.22 12.68 30.04
C CYS A 51 17.65 12.85 30.58
N LYS A 52 18.67 12.70 29.71
CA LYS A 52 20.08 12.92 30.07
C LYS A 52 20.30 14.35 30.59
N LYS A 53 19.81 15.37 29.87
CA LYS A 53 19.92 16.78 30.29
C LYS A 53 19.25 17.06 31.65
N ILE A 54 18.11 16.42 31.93
CA ILE A 54 17.44 16.55 33.23
C ILE A 54 18.31 15.94 34.33
N ILE A 55 18.87 14.75 34.12
CA ILE A 55 19.76 14.10 35.11
C ILE A 55 21.00 14.96 35.39
N VAL A 56 21.66 15.50 34.34
CA VAL A 56 22.79 16.43 34.50
C VAL A 56 22.41 17.64 35.35
N ARG A 57 21.22 18.21 35.10
CA ARG A 57 20.71 19.35 35.86
C ARG A 57 20.50 19.00 37.33
N GLU A 58 19.85 17.87 37.63
CA GLU A 58 19.62 17.41 39.01
C GLU A 58 20.94 17.12 39.76
N LEU A 59 21.93 16.53 39.08
CA LEU A 59 23.27 16.28 39.63
C LEU A 59 24.01 17.57 39.97
N ASN A 60 23.98 18.55 39.06
CA ASN A 60 24.61 19.85 39.29
C ASN A 60 23.95 20.62 40.45
N LEU A 61 22.63 20.50 40.62
CA LEU A 61 21.89 21.11 41.73
C LEU A 61 22.23 20.46 43.08
N SER A 62 22.54 19.16 43.08
CA SER A 62 22.97 18.41 44.28
C SER A 62 24.45 18.61 44.63
N GLY A 63 25.19 19.45 43.91
CA GLY A 63 26.62 19.69 44.13
C GLY A 63 27.55 18.55 43.70
N GLN A 64 27.01 17.50 43.08
CA GLN A 64 27.76 16.37 42.52
C GLN A 64 27.82 16.50 40.99
N GLY A 65 28.35 17.62 40.49
CA GLY A 65 28.54 17.81 39.05
C GLY A 65 29.37 16.68 38.46
N LYS A 66 28.80 15.95 37.50
CA LYS A 66 29.46 14.87 36.75
C LYS A 66 29.60 15.28 35.30
N THR A 67 30.71 14.89 34.68
CA THR A 67 30.93 15.06 33.24
C THR A 67 29.99 14.16 32.44
N ASN A 68 29.71 14.50 31.18
CA ASN A 68 28.82 13.70 30.31
C ASN A 68 29.26 12.25 30.17
N ASP A 69 30.57 11.99 30.18
CA ASP A 69 31.15 10.64 30.03
C ASP A 69 31.00 9.82 31.32
N GLU A 70 31.19 10.46 32.48
CA GLU A 70 30.93 9.83 33.78
C GLU A 70 29.44 9.53 33.96
N LEU A 71 28.56 10.40 33.47
CA LEU A 71 27.12 10.16 33.51
C LEU A 71 26.72 8.98 32.64
N GLU A 72 27.29 8.83 31.44
CA GLU A 72 27.01 7.67 30.58
C GLU A 72 27.44 6.37 31.27
N GLN A 73 28.62 6.37 31.91
CA GLN A 73 29.10 5.23 32.67
C GLN A 73 28.18 4.87 33.86
N ILE A 74 27.66 5.86 34.58
CA ILE A 74 26.70 5.64 35.69
C ILE A 74 25.34 5.12 35.16
N LEU A 75 24.90 5.60 33.99
CA LEU A 75 23.69 5.11 33.34
C LEU A 75 23.83 3.66 32.88
N GLU A 76 25.04 3.26 32.42
CA GLU A 76 25.37 1.89 32.01
C GLU A 76 25.60 0.94 33.20
N SER A 77 26.27 1.38 34.27
CA SER A 77 26.62 0.54 35.43
C SER A 77 25.52 0.44 36.48
N GLY A 78 24.51 1.32 36.44
CA GLY A 78 23.48 1.42 37.47
C GLY A 78 23.82 2.46 38.55
N ILE A 79 22.83 3.30 38.92
CA ILE A 79 22.99 4.40 39.89
C ILE A 79 23.49 3.93 41.27
N SER A 80 23.21 2.68 41.64
CA SER A 80 23.53 2.15 42.98
C SER A 80 25.03 2.08 43.28
N GLU A 81 25.90 1.97 42.26
CA GLU A 81 27.34 1.86 42.46
C GLU A 81 28.09 3.20 42.23
N GLY A 82 27.51 4.11 41.44
CA GLY A 82 28.13 5.39 41.09
C GLY A 82 27.84 6.55 42.04
N PHE A 83 26.73 6.50 42.80
CA PHE A 83 26.29 7.59 43.67
C PHE A 83 26.89 7.42 45.09
N GLY A 84 28.16 7.75 45.24
CA GLY A 84 28.85 7.77 46.55
C GLY A 84 28.32 8.90 47.45
N TYR A 85 27.77 8.55 48.62
CA TYR A 85 27.28 9.51 49.60
C TYR A 85 28.42 10.06 50.46
N SER A 86 28.55 11.38 50.55
CA SER A 86 29.56 12.03 51.40
C SER A 86 29.01 12.74 52.64
N SER A 87 27.69 12.79 52.91
CA SER A 87 27.18 13.42 54.14
C SER A 87 25.78 12.96 54.60
N MET A 88 25.58 12.90 55.91
CA MET A 88 24.39 12.39 56.60
C MET A 88 23.22 13.40 56.66
N LEU A 89 23.50 14.70 56.53
CA LEU A 89 22.47 15.76 56.47
C LEU A 89 21.85 15.91 55.06
N ASP A 90 22.53 15.40 54.03
CA ASP A 90 22.04 15.36 52.65
C ASP A 90 21.08 14.19 52.38
N ILE A 91 20.92 13.24 53.30
CA ILE A 91 20.23 11.97 53.03
C ILE A 91 18.78 12.16 52.57
N GLN A 92 18.05 13.15 53.09
CA GLN A 92 16.64 13.33 52.74
C GLN A 92 16.45 14.02 51.38
N GLN A 93 17.23 15.08 51.12
CA GLN A 93 17.21 15.79 49.82
C GLN A 93 17.82 14.90 48.72
N ALA A 94 18.95 14.24 49.01
CA ALA A 94 19.59 13.29 48.10
C ALA A 94 18.69 12.08 47.79
N LYS A 95 17.87 11.60 48.74
CA LYS A 95 16.88 10.54 48.45
C LYS A 95 15.84 10.97 47.44
N LEU A 96 15.34 12.21 47.51
CA LEU A 96 14.36 12.73 46.54
C LEU A 96 14.99 12.85 45.15
N THR A 97 16.20 13.41 45.08
CA THR A 97 16.97 13.52 43.84
C THR A 97 17.30 12.14 43.27
N LEU A 98 17.69 11.17 44.09
CA LEU A 98 17.99 9.81 43.65
C LEU A 98 16.74 9.13 43.10
N ASN A 99 15.61 9.20 43.80
CA ASN A 99 14.34 8.65 43.30
C ASN A 99 13.97 9.24 41.94
N ALA A 100 14.22 10.54 41.73
CA ALA A 100 13.99 11.20 40.44
C ALA A 100 14.96 10.70 39.35
N ILE A 101 16.25 10.57 39.65
CA ILE A 101 17.26 10.05 38.72
C ILE A 101 16.99 8.57 38.38
N GLU A 102 16.62 7.75 39.37
CA GLU A 102 16.29 6.33 39.19
C GLU A 102 15.03 6.15 38.32
N ALA A 103 14.01 7.00 38.52
CA ALA A 103 12.85 7.02 37.63
C ALA A 103 13.25 7.34 36.18
N ARG A 104 14.18 8.28 35.97
CA ARG A 104 14.68 8.64 34.63
C ARG A 104 15.56 7.55 34.02
N GLN A 105 16.36 6.85 34.81
CA GLN A 105 17.14 5.72 34.31
C GLN A 105 16.22 4.58 33.86
N ARG A 106 15.14 4.29 34.59
CA ARG A 106 14.12 3.33 34.13
C ARG A 106 13.51 3.75 32.79
N ASP A 107 13.27 5.04 32.58
CA ASP A 107 12.78 5.56 31.29
C ASP A 107 13.83 5.36 30.17
N ILE A 108 15.11 5.60 30.46
CA ILE A 108 16.22 5.39 29.52
C ILE A 108 16.36 3.90 29.15
N ILE A 109 16.29 2.99 30.12
CA ILE A 109 16.37 1.53 29.87
C ILE A 109 15.22 1.08 28.97
N LYS A 110 13.99 1.56 29.21
CA LYS A 110 12.84 1.29 28.34
C LYS A 110 13.07 1.80 26.92
N LEU A 111 13.67 2.97 26.80
CA LEU A 111 13.98 3.60 25.53
C LEU A 111 15.02 2.81 24.74
N GLU A 112 16.06 2.30 25.40
CA GLU A 112 17.07 1.44 24.77
C GLU A 112 16.47 0.14 24.24
N ASN A 113 15.56 -0.48 24.99
CA ASN A 113 14.84 -1.66 24.52
C ASN A 113 13.98 -1.33 23.29
N CYS A 114 13.28 -0.18 23.30
CA CYS A 114 12.53 0.30 22.15
C CYS A 114 13.43 0.56 20.92
N ILE A 115 14.63 1.12 21.10
CA ILE A 115 15.61 1.31 20.02
C ILE A 115 16.08 -0.04 19.46
N LYS A 116 16.33 -1.04 20.31
CA LYS A 116 16.69 -2.40 19.87
C LYS A 116 15.58 -3.05 19.04
N GLU A 117 14.32 -2.87 19.46
CA GLU A 117 13.17 -3.36 18.70
C GLU A 117 13.03 -2.65 17.35
N LEU A 118 13.17 -1.31 17.31
CA LEU A 118 13.19 -0.55 16.05
C LEU A 118 14.33 -1.00 15.14
N HIS A 119 15.51 -1.27 15.69
CA HIS A 119 16.65 -1.76 14.93
C HIS A 119 16.36 -3.11 14.26
N ASN A 120 15.76 -4.05 14.99
CA ASN A 120 15.36 -5.34 14.43
C ASN A 120 14.33 -5.15 13.30
N MET A 121 13.34 -4.29 13.51
CA MET A 121 12.37 -3.96 12.46
C MET A 121 13.02 -3.26 11.25
N PHE A 122 14.06 -2.43 11.44
CA PHE A 122 14.83 -1.85 10.34
C PHE A 122 15.59 -2.91 9.54
N LEU A 123 16.14 -3.93 10.20
CA LEU A 123 16.80 -5.06 9.51
C LEU A 123 15.80 -5.87 8.68
N ASP A 124 14.61 -6.12 9.23
CA ASP A 124 13.52 -6.80 8.51
C ASP A 124 13.04 -5.97 7.31
N LEU A 125 12.97 -4.65 7.47
CA LEU A 125 12.62 -3.73 6.39
C LEU A 125 13.74 -3.61 5.36
N ALA A 126 15.02 -3.66 5.74
CA ALA A 126 16.15 -3.51 4.81
C ALA A 126 16.10 -4.56 3.68
N ILE A 127 15.70 -5.80 3.99
CA ILE A 127 15.52 -6.88 2.99
C ILE A 127 14.39 -6.52 2.01
N LEU A 128 13.29 -5.92 2.48
CA LEU A 128 12.15 -5.51 1.65
C LEU A 128 12.41 -4.23 0.82
N VAL A 129 13.43 -3.47 1.20
CA VAL A 129 13.69 -2.08 0.76
C VAL A 129 14.80 -1.99 -0.28
N THR A 130 15.63 -3.03 -0.42
CA THR A 130 16.79 -3.00 -1.33
C THR A 130 16.38 -2.93 -2.82
N ASP A 131 15.16 -3.34 -3.18
CA ASP A 131 14.61 -3.30 -4.57
C ASP A 131 13.69 -2.09 -4.85
N GLN A 132 14.03 -0.89 -4.35
CA GLN A 132 13.17 0.29 -4.49
C GLN A 132 13.12 0.95 -5.88
N GLY A 133 13.95 0.52 -6.83
CA GLY A 133 13.96 1.05 -8.20
C GLY A 133 12.94 0.37 -9.12
N GLU A 134 12.86 -0.97 -9.09
CA GLU A 134 12.00 -1.76 -9.98
C GLU A 134 10.51 -1.61 -9.65
N MET A 135 10.14 -1.45 -8.37
CA MET A 135 8.73 -1.50 -7.97
C MET A 135 7.95 -0.21 -8.31
N ILE A 136 8.60 0.96 -8.30
CA ILE A 136 7.98 2.22 -8.77
C ILE A 136 7.71 2.13 -10.27
N ASP A 137 8.65 1.57 -11.03
CA ASP A 137 8.48 1.32 -12.46
C ASP A 137 7.33 0.31 -12.69
N CYS A 138 7.22 -0.74 -11.86
CA CYS A 138 6.07 -1.65 -11.88
C CYS A 138 4.73 -0.95 -11.60
N ILE A 139 4.64 0.01 -10.68
CA ILE A 139 3.39 0.75 -10.43
C ILE A 139 3.05 1.63 -11.64
N GLN A 140 4.01 2.40 -12.15
CA GLN A 140 3.80 3.24 -13.34
C GLN A 140 3.43 2.41 -14.56
N HIS A 141 4.12 1.29 -14.77
CA HIS A 141 3.83 0.30 -15.82
C HIS A 141 2.45 -0.32 -15.67
N ASN A 142 2.04 -0.66 -14.45
CA ASN A 142 0.72 -1.24 -14.18
C ASN A 142 -0.41 -0.23 -14.42
N VAL A 143 -0.20 1.04 -14.04
CA VAL A 143 -1.13 2.14 -14.33
C VAL A 143 -1.21 2.38 -15.84
N SER A 144 -0.06 2.44 -16.53
CA SER A 144 0.01 2.62 -17.98
C SER A 144 -0.75 1.51 -18.71
N LYS A 145 -0.50 0.24 -18.37
CA LYS A 145 -1.24 -0.89 -18.95
C LYS A 145 -2.74 -0.81 -18.72
N THR A 146 -3.18 -0.39 -17.54
CA THR A 146 -4.62 -0.21 -17.28
C THR A 146 -5.22 0.89 -18.14
N ILE A 147 -4.50 1.99 -18.38
CA ILE A 147 -4.93 3.05 -19.32
C ILE A 147 -5.05 2.46 -20.74
N ASP A 148 -4.05 1.72 -21.20
CA ASP A 148 -4.05 1.10 -22.54
C ASP A 148 -5.23 0.11 -22.71
N TYR A 149 -5.51 -0.71 -21.69
CA TYR A 149 -6.66 -1.64 -21.72
C TYR A 149 -8.00 -0.92 -21.76
N VAL A 150 -8.15 0.19 -21.04
CA VAL A 150 -9.39 0.99 -21.05
C VAL A 150 -9.58 1.67 -22.39
N GLU A 151 -8.52 2.18 -23.00
CA GLU A 151 -8.55 2.77 -24.34
C GLU A 151 -8.94 1.74 -25.40
N ALA A 152 -8.29 0.58 -25.42
CA ALA A 152 -8.64 -0.52 -26.31
C ALA A 152 -10.07 -1.03 -26.08
N ALA A 153 -10.54 -1.10 -24.82
CA ALA A 153 -11.91 -1.46 -24.53
C ALA A 153 -12.91 -0.42 -25.07
N HIS A 154 -12.60 0.87 -24.95
CA HIS A 154 -13.42 1.95 -25.48
C HIS A 154 -13.52 1.87 -27.02
N GLU A 155 -12.40 1.61 -27.69
CA GLU A 155 -12.37 1.42 -29.14
C GLU A 155 -13.21 0.21 -29.57
N ASN A 156 -13.04 -0.93 -28.90
CA ASN A 156 -13.81 -2.14 -29.18
C ASN A 156 -15.32 -1.95 -28.96
N ILE A 157 -15.73 -1.19 -27.93
CA ILE A 157 -17.14 -0.84 -27.70
C ILE A 157 -17.68 0.03 -28.84
N ASN A 158 -16.92 1.03 -29.29
CA ASN A 158 -17.31 1.89 -30.40
C ASN A 158 -17.45 1.10 -31.72
N ILE A 159 -16.48 0.23 -32.03
CA ILE A 159 -16.54 -0.65 -33.20
C ILE A 159 -17.76 -1.59 -33.09
N ALA A 160 -18.02 -2.15 -31.92
CA ALA A 160 -19.18 -3.02 -31.70
C ALA A 160 -20.51 -2.28 -31.92
N GLU A 161 -20.62 -1.02 -31.47
CA GLU A 161 -21.80 -0.19 -31.70
C GLU A 161 -21.99 0.13 -33.20
N GLN A 162 -20.91 0.52 -33.89
CA GLN A 162 -20.95 0.77 -35.33
C GLN A 162 -21.35 -0.48 -36.11
N ASN A 163 -20.81 -1.64 -35.75
CA ASN A 163 -21.14 -2.92 -36.37
C ASN A 163 -22.59 -3.33 -36.09
N LYS A 164 -23.09 -3.12 -34.86
CA LYS A 164 -24.50 -3.32 -34.51
C LYS A 164 -25.42 -2.43 -35.35
N ASN A 165 -25.08 -1.16 -35.51
CA ASN A 165 -25.87 -0.22 -36.32
C ASN A 165 -25.86 -0.60 -37.81
N LYS A 166 -24.71 -0.99 -38.35
CA LYS A 166 -24.60 -1.52 -39.72
C LYS A 166 -25.41 -2.81 -39.91
N ALA A 167 -25.36 -3.74 -38.95
CA ALA A 167 -26.12 -4.99 -38.99
C ALA A 167 -27.64 -4.73 -38.92
N ASN A 168 -28.09 -3.79 -38.07
CA ASN A 168 -29.49 -3.40 -37.99
C ASN A 168 -30.00 -2.79 -39.31
N LYS A 169 -29.20 -1.92 -39.95
CA LYS A 169 -29.55 -1.39 -41.29
C LYS A 169 -29.68 -2.51 -42.33
N LYS A 170 -28.75 -3.46 -42.36
CA LYS A 170 -28.80 -4.62 -43.27
C LYS A 170 -30.03 -5.50 -43.01
N LYS A 171 -30.40 -5.73 -41.75
CA LYS A 171 -31.62 -6.46 -41.37
C LYS A 171 -32.88 -5.78 -41.89
N ILE A 172 -32.99 -4.46 -41.76
CA ILE A 172 -34.15 -3.71 -42.27
C ILE A 172 -34.24 -3.82 -43.79
N ILE A 173 -33.13 -3.67 -44.52
CA ILE A 173 -33.10 -3.83 -45.98
C ILE A 173 -33.57 -5.23 -46.39
N LEU A 174 -33.11 -6.28 -45.68
CA LEU A 174 -33.53 -7.65 -45.96
C LEU A 174 -35.03 -7.87 -45.72
N ILE A 175 -35.61 -7.27 -44.68
CA ILE A 175 -37.06 -7.32 -44.41
C ILE A 175 -37.85 -6.63 -45.53
N ILE A 176 -37.39 -5.46 -46.01
CA ILE A 176 -38.05 -4.74 -47.12
C ILE A 176 -38.05 -5.59 -48.39
N ILE A 177 -36.92 -6.21 -48.74
CA ILE A 177 -36.83 -7.08 -49.93
C ILE A 177 -37.82 -8.24 -49.83
N LEU A 178 -37.89 -8.94 -48.69
CA LEU A 178 -38.85 -10.04 -48.49
C LEU A 178 -40.32 -9.58 -48.58
N PHE A 179 -40.63 -8.39 -48.07
CA PHE A 179 -41.98 -7.84 -48.17
C PHE A 179 -42.36 -7.51 -49.61
N THR A 180 -41.45 -6.92 -50.39
CA THR A 180 -41.70 -6.59 -51.80
C THR A 180 -41.91 -7.84 -52.67
N THR A 181 -41.11 -8.89 -52.47
CA THR A 181 -41.29 -10.15 -53.23
C THR A 181 -42.61 -10.82 -52.90
N PHE A 182 -43.02 -10.81 -51.63
CA PHE A 182 -44.32 -11.33 -51.20
C PHE A 182 -45.49 -10.57 -51.85
N LEU A 183 -45.45 -9.24 -51.91
CA LEU A 183 -46.48 -8.44 -52.57
C LEU A 183 -46.62 -8.75 -54.06
N VAL A 184 -45.49 -8.91 -54.78
CA VAL A 184 -45.51 -9.26 -56.21
C VAL A 184 -46.20 -10.61 -56.43
N ILE A 185 -45.91 -11.61 -55.58
CA ILE A 185 -46.54 -12.94 -55.65
C ILE A 185 -48.05 -12.85 -55.41
N LEU A 186 -48.50 -12.03 -54.44
CA LEU A 186 -49.94 -11.84 -54.20
C LEU A 186 -50.65 -11.19 -55.40
N ILE A 187 -50.01 -10.21 -56.04
CA ILE A 187 -50.57 -9.52 -57.21
C ILE A 187 -50.69 -10.48 -58.39
N THR A 188 -49.68 -11.31 -58.66
CA THR A 188 -49.74 -12.28 -59.77
C THR A 188 -50.83 -13.33 -59.56
N ILE A 189 -51.02 -13.81 -58.33
CA ILE A 189 -52.11 -14.71 -57.95
C ILE A 189 -53.46 -14.02 -58.14
N PHE A 190 -53.60 -12.76 -57.69
CA PHE A 190 -54.84 -12.00 -57.80
C PHE A 190 -55.26 -11.77 -59.27
N ILE A 191 -54.32 -11.37 -60.13
CA ILE A 191 -54.58 -11.18 -61.57
C ILE A 191 -54.99 -12.52 -62.21
N SER A 192 -54.29 -13.61 -61.88
CA SER A 192 -54.62 -14.95 -62.39
C SER A 192 -56.01 -15.40 -61.96
N TYR A 193 -56.38 -15.16 -60.70
CA TYR A 193 -57.72 -15.44 -60.18
C TYR A 193 -58.79 -14.61 -60.89
N PHE A 194 -58.54 -13.31 -61.10
CA PHE A 194 -59.48 -12.43 -61.80
C PHE A 194 -59.66 -12.84 -63.27
N ALA A 195 -58.57 -13.22 -63.95
CA ALA A 195 -58.61 -13.73 -65.32
C ALA A 195 -59.45 -15.03 -65.41
N GLN A 196 -59.25 -15.98 -64.49
CA GLN A 196 -60.07 -17.21 -64.46
C GLN A 196 -61.55 -16.93 -64.17
N LYS A 197 -61.85 -15.98 -63.27
CA LYS A 197 -63.23 -15.58 -62.97
C LYS A 197 -63.91 -14.94 -64.19
N ASN A 198 -63.18 -14.12 -64.96
CA ASN A 198 -63.70 -13.47 -66.16
C ASN A 198 -63.96 -14.46 -67.32
N ILE A 199 -63.16 -15.54 -67.42
CA ILE A 199 -63.37 -16.60 -68.44
C ILE A 199 -64.58 -17.49 -68.10
N LYS A 200 -64.81 -17.82 -66.82
CA LYS A 200 -65.97 -18.64 -66.39
C LYS A 200 -67.29 -17.87 -66.31
N GLY A 201 -67.26 -16.54 -66.37
CA GLY A 201 -68.44 -15.66 -66.31
C GLY A 201 -69.05 -15.30 -67.67
N ARG A 202 -68.55 -15.87 -68.76
CA ARG A 202 -69.14 -15.80 -70.11
C ARG A 202 -69.84 -17.10 -70.48
#